data_AF-A0A933JHD1-F1
#
_entry.id   AF-A0A933JHD1-F1
#
_cell.length_a   1.000
_cell.length_b   1.000
_cell.length_c   1.000
_cell.angle_alpha   90.00
_cell.angle_beta   90.00
_cell.angle_gamma   90.00
#
_symmetry.space_group_name_H-M   'P 1'
#
loop_
_entity.id
_entity.type
_entity.pdbx_description
1 polymer ?
#
loop_
_entity_poly.entity_id
_entity_poly.type
_entity_poly.pdbx_seq_one_letter_code
_entity_poly.pdbx_strand_id
1 'polypeptide(L)'
;MVLVKVLLQVEHIANRLTDMDWGWWPFLHLRPRPERPMTSAHVAKMSLHFGPILGLFLAALLPNPSGIGKVSWTALHLALACLYFFVFYRLTFAYCWNRRADRLTGSRP
;
A
#
# COMPACT_ATOMS: atom_id res chain seq x y z
N MET A 1 -7.30 -11.58 -25.23
CA MET A 1 -8.50 -10.74 -25.00
C MET A 1 -9.05 -10.83 -23.56
N VAL A 2 -9.16 -12.04 -22.96
CA VAL A 2 -9.67 -12.21 -21.57
C VAL A 2 -8.77 -11.55 -20.50
N LEU A 3 -7.45 -11.77 -20.57
CA LEU A 3 -6.50 -11.22 -19.59
C LEU A 3 -6.55 -9.69 -19.48
N VAL A 4 -6.71 -8.99 -20.61
CA VAL A 4 -6.82 -7.52 -20.66
C VAL A 4 -8.07 -7.04 -19.95
N LYS A 5 -9.21 -7.71 -20.14
CA LYS A 5 -10.47 -7.38 -19.44
C LYS A 5 -10.33 -7.55 -17.92
N VAL A 6 -9.71 -8.64 -17.49
CA VAL A 6 -9.47 -8.90 -16.06
C VAL A 6 -8.57 -7.82 -15.45
N LEU A 7 -7.48 -7.44 -16.12
CA LEU A 7 -6.59 -6.38 -15.65
C LEU A 7 -7.30 -5.03 -15.53
N LEU A 8 -8.17 -4.69 -16.48
CA LEU A 8 -8.96 -3.45 -16.42
C LEU A 8 -9.95 -3.46 -15.26
N GLN A 9 -10.60 -4.60 -14.97
CA GLN A 9 -11.48 -4.74 -13.82
C GLN A 9 -10.73 -4.59 -12.50
N VAL A 10 -9.59 -5.26 -12.36
CA VAL A 10 -8.71 -5.14 -11.18
C VAL A 10 -8.24 -3.70 -11.01
N GLU A 11 -7.80 -3.05 -12.09
CA GLU A 11 -7.39 -1.65 -12.09
C GLU A 11 -8.52 -0.71 -11.65
N HIS A 12 -9.75 -0.94 -12.12
CA HIS A 12 -10.90 -0.12 -11.74
C HIS A 12 -11.27 -0.29 -10.26
N ILE A 13 -11.23 -1.53 -9.75
CA ILE A 13 -11.46 -1.81 -8.33
C ILE A 13 -10.37 -1.18 -7.47
N ALA A 14 -9.09 -1.37 -7.83
CA ALA A 14 -7.96 -0.83 -7.09
C ALA A 14 -8.04 0.70 -7.02
N ASN A 15 -8.32 1.37 -8.14
CA ASN A 15 -8.47 2.82 -8.18
C ASN A 15 -9.66 3.29 -7.34
N ARG A 16 -10.83 2.63 -7.43
CA ARG A 16 -12.00 2.96 -6.59
C ARG A 16 -11.69 2.86 -5.11
N LEU A 17 -11.02 1.79 -4.68
CA LEU A 17 -10.61 1.62 -3.28
C LEU A 17 -9.67 2.76 -2.84
N THR A 18 -8.68 3.11 -3.66
CA THR A 18 -7.76 4.21 -3.36
C THR A 18 -8.36 5.61 -3.52
N ASP A 19 -9.58 5.74 -4.03
CA ASP A 19 -10.27 7.03 -4.08
C ASP A 19 -11.15 7.29 -2.85
N MET A 20 -11.40 6.26 -2.04
CA MET A 20 -12.17 6.37 -0.80
C MET A 20 -11.31 6.99 0.31
N ASP A 21 -11.75 8.10 0.87
CA ASP A 21 -11.04 8.81 1.95
C ASP A 21 -10.84 7.95 3.19
N TRP A 22 -11.73 6.99 3.46
CA TRP A 22 -11.56 6.01 4.53
C TRP A 22 -10.26 5.21 4.38
N GLY A 23 -9.90 4.81 3.16
CA GLY A 23 -8.68 4.03 2.90
C GLY A 23 -7.40 4.80 3.22
N TRP A 24 -7.50 6.13 3.32
CA TRP A 24 -6.38 7.01 3.66
C TRP A 24 -6.39 7.47 5.11
N TRP A 25 -7.48 7.26 5.85
CA TRP A 25 -7.51 7.63 7.26
C TRP A 25 -6.51 6.79 8.06
N PRO A 26 -5.73 7.37 8.99
CA PRO A 26 -5.72 8.78 9.43
C PRO A 26 -4.79 9.70 8.62
N PHE A 27 -4.07 9.17 7.65
CA PHE A 27 -3.03 9.86 6.87
C PHE A 27 -3.51 10.40 5.51
N LEU A 28 -4.67 11.09 5.50
CA LEU A 28 -5.28 11.67 4.30
C LEU A 28 -4.33 12.53 3.47
N HIS A 29 -3.43 13.25 4.13
CA HIS A 29 -2.42 14.10 3.49
C HIS A 29 -1.39 13.32 2.66
N LEU A 30 -1.31 11.99 2.81
CA LEU A 30 -0.46 11.13 1.98
C LEU A 30 -1.13 10.76 0.65
N ARG A 31 -2.43 11.00 0.46
CA ARG A 31 -3.10 10.73 -0.82
C ARG A 31 -2.50 11.60 -1.92
N PRO A 32 -1.90 11.03 -2.98
CA PRO A 32 -1.45 11.82 -4.10
C PRO A 32 -2.65 12.30 -4.93
N ARG A 33 -2.45 13.37 -5.69
CA ARG A 33 -3.45 13.81 -6.66
C ARG A 33 -3.57 12.78 -7.80
N PRO A 34 -4.76 12.55 -8.38
CA PRO A 34 -4.98 11.50 -9.39
C PRO A 34 -4.03 11.55 -10.60
N GLU A 35 -3.61 12.74 -10.98
CA GLU A 35 -2.67 13.01 -12.09
C GLU A 35 -1.19 12.82 -11.72
N ARG A 36 -0.86 12.61 -10.44
CA ARG A 36 0.52 12.43 -9.98
C ARG A 36 0.84 10.94 -9.77
N PRO A 37 1.96 10.45 -10.32
CA PRO A 37 2.37 9.06 -10.10
C PRO A 37 2.80 8.84 -8.64
N MET A 38 2.46 7.66 -8.11
CA MET A 38 3.02 7.11 -6.88
C MET A 38 4.44 6.60 -7.14
N THR A 39 5.42 7.41 -6.78
CA THR A 39 6.84 7.02 -6.82
C THR A 39 7.16 6.01 -5.73
N SER A 40 8.27 5.29 -5.87
CA SER A 40 8.74 4.38 -4.81
C SER A 40 8.97 5.11 -3.48
N ALA A 41 9.49 6.35 -3.52
CA ALA A 41 9.67 7.17 -2.33
C ALA A 41 8.33 7.49 -1.63
N HIS A 42 7.29 7.77 -2.43
CA HIS A 42 5.96 8.01 -1.89
C HIS A 42 5.37 6.76 -1.22
N VAL A 43 5.48 5.59 -1.87
CA VAL A 43 5.02 4.31 -1.28
C VAL A 43 5.83 3.93 -0.04
N ALA A 44 7.13 4.21 0.00
CA ALA A 44 7.96 4.03 1.19
C ALA A 44 7.50 4.94 2.34
N LYS A 45 7.16 6.19 2.04
CA LYS A 45 6.57 7.09 3.04
C LYS A 45 5.25 6.50 3.58
N MET A 46 4.37 6.03 2.71
CA MET A 46 3.12 5.39 3.11
C MET A 46 3.36 4.14 3.97
N SER A 47 4.31 3.28 3.60
CA SER A 47 4.58 2.05 4.34
C SER A 47 5.09 2.34 5.75
N LEU A 48 5.86 3.41 5.95
CA LEU A 48 6.29 3.84 7.29
C LEU A 48 5.15 4.39 8.15
N HIS A 49 4.01 4.80 7.57
CA HIS A 49 2.86 5.29 8.33
C HIS A 49 1.83 4.18 8.59
N PHE A 50 1.46 3.41 7.56
CA PHE A 50 0.45 2.37 7.65
C PHE A 50 1.00 1.01 8.11
N GLY A 51 2.24 0.69 7.73
CA GLY A 51 2.91 -0.55 8.10
C GLY A 51 3.00 -0.77 9.61
N PRO A 52 3.38 0.23 10.43
CA PRO A 52 3.42 0.06 11.88
C PRO A 52 2.08 -0.28 12.51
N ILE A 53 0.97 0.29 12.02
CA ILE A 53 -0.37 -0.03 12.53
C ILE A 53 -0.67 -1.52 12.35
N LEU A 54 -0.41 -2.04 11.15
CA LEU A 54 -0.54 -3.47 10.85
C LEU A 54 0.43 -4.31 11.69
N GLY A 55 1.70 -3.89 11.81
CA GLY A 55 2.72 -4.60 12.56
C GLY A 55 2.39 -4.72 14.05
N LEU A 56 1.88 -3.65 14.67
CA LEU A 56 1.41 -3.68 16.07
C LEU A 56 0.23 -4.63 16.23
N PHE A 57 -0.73 -4.58 15.31
CA PHE A 57 -1.89 -5.48 15.35
C PHE A 57 -1.47 -6.95 15.24
N LEU A 58 -0.57 -7.27 14.30
CA LEU A 58 -0.04 -8.62 14.15
C LEU A 58 0.78 -9.06 15.37
N ALA A 59 1.64 -8.20 15.92
CA ALA A 59 2.43 -8.51 17.12
C ALA A 59 1.55 -8.81 18.35
N ALA A 60 0.39 -8.15 18.45
CA ALA A 60 -0.56 -8.35 19.54
C ALA A 60 -1.42 -9.61 19.37
N LEU A 61 -1.78 -9.96 18.13
CA LEU A 61 -2.62 -11.13 17.84
C LEU A 61 -1.83 -12.44 17.77
N LEU A 62 -0.59 -12.40 17.30
CA LEU A 62 0.22 -13.60 17.08
C LEU A 62 0.98 -13.98 18.36
N PRO A 63 1.03 -15.29 18.70
CA PRO A 63 1.71 -15.75 19.90
C PRO A 63 3.22 -15.45 19.78
N ASN A 64 3.78 -14.84 20.82
CA ASN A 64 5.22 -14.61 20.90
C ASN A 64 5.95 -15.94 21.23
N PRO A 65 6.88 -16.41 20.38
CA PRO A 65 7.67 -17.61 20.65
C PRO A 65 8.48 -17.50 21.96
N SER A 66 8.59 -18.62 22.67
CA SER A 66 9.49 -18.73 23.82
C SER A 66 10.94 -18.46 23.39
N GLY A 67 11.60 -17.51 24.05
CA GLY A 67 12.99 -17.13 23.74
C GLY A 67 13.15 -15.83 22.95
N ILE A 68 12.07 -15.21 22.48
CA ILE A 68 12.12 -13.88 21.86
C ILE A 68 11.57 -12.83 22.82
N GLY A 69 12.38 -11.79 23.10
CA GLY A 69 11.93 -10.66 23.91
C GLY A 69 10.76 -9.92 23.26
N LYS A 70 9.78 -9.46 24.05
CA LYS A 70 8.58 -8.77 23.55
C LYS A 70 8.90 -7.58 22.62
N VAL A 71 9.95 -6.83 22.96
CA VAL A 71 10.43 -5.69 22.15
C VAL A 71 10.93 -6.18 20.79
N SER A 72 11.79 -7.20 20.76
CA SER A 72 12.32 -7.79 19.52
C SER A 72 11.20 -8.41 18.66
N TRP A 73 10.24 -9.09 19.28
CA TRP A 73 9.07 -9.64 18.58
C TRP A 73 8.24 -8.54 17.91
N THR A 74 7.97 -7.46 18.65
CA THR A 74 7.22 -6.31 18.13
C THR A 74 7.98 -5.62 17.01
N ALA A 75 9.28 -5.35 17.20
CA ALA A 75 10.14 -4.73 16.19
C ALA A 75 10.19 -5.55 14.89
N LEU A 76 10.27 -6.88 14.98
CA LEU A 76 10.22 -7.77 13.84
C LEU A 76 8.91 -7.62 13.06
N HIS A 77 7.76 -7.63 13.73
CA HIS A 77 6.46 -7.47 13.06
C HIS A 77 6.30 -6.08 12.44
N LEU A 78 6.80 -5.03 13.09
CA LEU A 78 6.81 -3.68 12.52
C LEU A 78 7.62 -3.66 11.21
N ALA A 79 8.84 -4.19 11.22
CA ALA A 79 9.70 -4.22 10.04
C ALA A 79 9.08 -5.03 8.91
N LEU A 80 8.57 -6.23 9.22
CA LEU A 80 7.92 -7.10 8.23
C LEU A 80 6.64 -6.48 7.66
N ALA A 81 5.81 -5.85 8.49
CA ALA A 81 4.59 -5.20 8.03
C ALA A 81 4.88 -3.99 7.15
N CYS A 82 5.89 -3.17 7.47
CA CYS A 82 6.35 -2.09 6.61
C CYS A 82 6.85 -2.60 5.25
N LEU A 83 7.66 -3.66 5.26
CA LEU A 83 8.19 -4.28 4.03
C LEU A 83 7.05 -4.88 3.18
N TYR A 84 6.17 -5.65 3.81
CA TYR A 84 5.00 -6.24 3.17
C TYR A 84 4.12 -5.16 2.55
N PHE A 85 3.78 -4.12 3.31
CA PHE A 85 2.98 -3.00 2.80
C PHE A 85 3.65 -2.37 1.58
N PHE A 86 4.95 -2.06 1.66
CA PHE A 86 5.67 -1.46 0.55
C PHE A 86 5.58 -2.30 -0.71
N VAL A 87 5.93 -3.59 -0.62
CA VAL A 87 5.95 -4.50 -1.77
C VAL A 87 4.54 -4.70 -2.34
N PHE A 88 3.58 -5.04 -1.49
CA PHE A 88 2.20 -5.27 -1.88
C PHE A 88 1.58 -4.04 -2.53
N TYR A 89 1.68 -2.88 -1.87
CA TYR A 89 1.09 -1.63 -2.35
C TYR A 89 1.78 -1.15 -3.64
N ARG A 90 3.09 -1.34 -3.78
CA ARG A 90 3.84 -0.98 -4.98
C ARG A 90 3.40 -1.80 -6.20
N LEU A 91 3.22 -3.11 -6.03
CA LEU A 91 2.88 -4.03 -7.12
C LEU A 91 1.41 -3.96 -7.52
N THR A 92 0.52 -3.57 -6.61
CA THR A 92 -0.93 -3.56 -6.86
C THR A 92 -1.45 -2.14 -7.09
N PHE A 93 -1.62 -1.37 -6.02
CA PHE A 93 -2.25 -0.05 -6.04
C PHE A 93 -1.41 0.98 -6.77
N ALA A 94 -0.11 1.09 -6.50
CA ALA A 94 0.73 2.06 -7.18
C ALA A 94 0.88 1.75 -8.67
N TYR A 95 0.86 0.47 -9.07
CA TYR A 95 0.83 0.08 -10.48
C TYR A 95 -0.45 0.57 -11.17
N CYS A 96 -1.61 0.26 -10.60
CA CYS A 96 -2.91 0.67 -11.14
C CYS A 96 -3.08 2.19 -11.14
N TRP A 97 -2.60 2.86 -10.08
CA TRP A 97 -2.62 4.30 -9.95
C TRP A 97 -1.76 4.98 -11.02
N ASN A 98 -0.53 4.51 -11.22
CA ASN A 98 0.38 5.13 -12.20
C ASN A 98 -0.14 4.97 -13.63
N ARG A 99 -0.76 3.82 -13.94
CA ARG A 99 -1.45 3.65 -15.23
C ARG A 99 -2.59 4.65 -15.43
N ARG A 100 -3.35 4.94 -14.37
CA ARG A 100 -4.38 5.98 -14.40
C ARG A 100 -3.77 7.36 -14.58
N ALA A 101 -2.73 7.70 -13.80
CA ALA A 101 -2.05 8.97 -13.88
C ALA A 101 -1.53 9.23 -15.30
N ASP A 102 -0.87 8.24 -15.91
CA ASP A 102 -0.37 8.33 -17.29
C ASP A 102 -1.47 8.67 -18.32
N ARG A 103 -2.69 8.14 -18.15
CA ARG A 103 -3.83 8.45 -19.02
C ARG A 103 -4.36 9.86 -18.79
N LEU A 104 -4.40 10.31 -17.53
CA LEU A 104 -4.87 11.66 -17.18
C LEU A 104 -3.90 12.74 -17.63
N THR A 105 -2.61 12.45 -17.65
CA THR A 105 -1.56 13.37 -18.10
C THR A 105 -1.25 13.26 -19.59
N GLY A 106 -1.91 12.35 -20.33
CA GLY A 106 -1.64 12.10 -21.75
C GLY A 106 -0.21 11.59 -22.03
N SER A 107 0.46 11.04 -21.02
CA SER A 107 1.86 10.60 -21.09
C SER A 107 2.01 9.21 -21.71
N ARG A 108 0.92 8.46 -21.84
CA ARG A 108 0.81 7.23 -22.64
C ARG A 108 -0.49 7.26 -23.44
N PRO A 109 -0.48 6.91 -24.74
CA PRO A 109 -1.67 6.80 -25.56
C PRO A 109 -2.64 5.71 -25.09
#